data_AF-A0A356X3H0-F1
#
_entry.id   AF-A0A356X3H0-F1
#
_cell.length_a   1.000
_cell.length_b   1.000
_cell.length_c   1.000
_cell.angle_alpha   90.00
_cell.angle_beta   90.00
_cell.angle_gamma   90.00
#
_symmetry.space_group_name_H-M   'P 1'
#
loop_
_entity.id
_entity.type
_entity.pdbx_description
1 polymer ?
#
loop_
_entity_poly.entity_id
_entity_poly.type
_entity_poly.pdbx_seq_one_letter_code
_entity_poly.pdbx_strand_id
1 'polypeptide(L)'
;SEEFNTDARSTSANATPDTAESEVAPSMADPSQTAAENPTATQQKAVKSDSYESDYDKAKQMGYTGEACPECGSMTMVRNGTCMKCITCGSTTGCS
;
A
#
# COMPACT_ATOMS: atom_id res chain seq x y z
N SER A 1 -22.67 52.59 11.82
CA SER A 1 -22.83 51.98 13.14
C SER A 1 -23.20 50.53 12.91
N GLU A 2 -22.22 49.65 12.78
CA GLU A 2 -22.41 48.20 12.66
C GLU A 2 -21.13 47.52 13.14
N GLU A 3 -21.32 46.54 14.01
CA GLU A 3 -20.43 46.24 15.12
C GLU A 3 -19.51 45.06 14.83
N PHE A 4 -18.26 45.24 15.27
CA PHE A 4 -17.13 44.34 15.12
C PHE A 4 -17.27 43.14 16.08
N ASN A 5 -18.07 42.13 15.72
CA ASN A 5 -18.15 40.87 16.48
C ASN A 5 -17.06 39.88 16.01
N THR A 6 -15.85 40.02 16.57
CA THR A 6 -14.81 38.98 16.52
C THR A 6 -14.60 38.48 17.95
N ASP A 7 -15.42 37.52 18.37
CA ASP A 7 -15.33 36.92 19.70
C ASP A 7 -14.34 35.75 19.73
N ALA A 8 -13.28 35.96 20.52
CA ALA A 8 -12.56 35.01 21.37
C ALA A 8 -12.38 33.56 20.89
N ARG A 9 -11.34 33.32 20.06
CA ARG A 9 -10.68 32.01 20.04
C ARG A 9 -9.67 31.93 21.18
N SER A 10 -10.19 31.73 22.39
CA SER A 10 -9.43 31.50 23.62
C SER A 10 -8.53 30.26 23.47
N THR A 11 -7.23 30.55 23.47
CA THR A 11 -6.09 29.78 23.98
C THR A 11 -6.31 28.30 24.31
N SER A 12 -5.66 27.45 23.52
CA SER A 12 -5.33 26.06 23.84
C SER A 12 -4.74 25.93 25.24
N ALA A 13 -5.49 25.27 26.12
CA ALA A 13 -4.99 24.80 27.40
C ALA A 13 -4.12 23.56 27.18
N ASN A 14 -2.93 23.64 27.75
CA ASN A 14 -1.88 22.65 27.83
C ASN A 14 -2.28 21.52 28.80
N ALA A 15 -2.03 20.26 28.44
CA ALA A 15 -2.10 19.14 29.38
C ALA A 15 -1.18 18.00 28.90
N THR A 16 0.11 18.11 29.20
CA THR A 16 0.95 16.95 29.52
C THR A 16 0.85 16.68 31.02
N PRO A 17 0.66 15.42 31.42
CA PRO A 17 1.65 14.76 32.27
C PRO A 17 1.91 13.31 31.80
N ASP A 18 3.16 12.90 31.60
CA ASP A 18 4.13 12.44 32.61
C ASP A 18 4.04 10.91 32.82
N THR A 19 5.15 10.26 32.47
CA THR A 19 5.76 9.09 33.11
C THR A 19 4.93 7.82 33.30
N ALA A 20 5.30 6.80 32.54
CA ALA A 20 5.46 5.45 33.08
C ALA A 20 6.61 4.76 32.35
N GLU A 21 7.80 4.94 32.93
CA GLU A 21 8.94 4.04 32.83
C GLU A 21 8.48 2.62 33.21
N SER A 22 8.75 1.64 32.34
CA SER A 22 8.63 0.23 32.69
C SER A 22 9.69 -0.57 31.95
N GLU A 23 10.88 -0.43 32.48
CA GLU A 23 11.97 -1.39 32.37
C GLU A 23 11.57 -2.74 32.97
N VAL A 24 11.48 -3.77 32.12
CA VAL A 24 11.71 -5.16 32.53
C VAL A 24 12.33 -5.92 31.35
N ALA A 25 13.65 -6.09 31.42
CA ALA A 25 14.37 -7.07 30.62
C ALA A 25 14.25 -8.45 31.29
N PRO A 26 13.78 -9.50 30.59
CA PRO A 26 14.13 -10.87 30.93
C PRO A 26 15.36 -11.31 30.12
N SER A 27 16.41 -11.57 30.89
CA SER A 27 17.63 -12.25 30.49
C SER A 27 17.36 -13.74 30.22
N MET A 28 18.00 -14.27 29.18
CA MET A 28 18.45 -15.66 29.03
C MET A 28 17.38 -16.77 28.89
N ALA A 29 17.20 -17.22 27.65
CA ALA A 29 17.03 -18.64 27.36
C ALA A 29 17.71 -18.96 26.03
N ASP A 30 18.82 -19.68 26.11
CA ASP A 30 19.55 -20.31 25.01
C ASP A 30 18.86 -21.64 24.68
N PRO A 31 18.26 -21.82 23.49
CA PRO A 31 18.01 -23.14 22.97
C PRO A 31 19.17 -23.54 22.06
N SER A 32 20.27 -23.99 22.66
CA SER A 32 21.14 -24.99 22.04
C SER A 32 20.31 -26.26 21.79
N GLN A 33 19.66 -26.31 20.63
CA GLN A 33 19.25 -27.57 20.02
C GLN A 33 20.10 -27.78 18.76
N THR A 34 21.12 -28.60 18.98
CA THR A 34 21.95 -29.23 17.95
C THR A 34 21.21 -30.39 17.31
N ALA A 35 21.41 -30.50 15.99
CA ALA A 35 21.30 -31.68 15.13
C ALA A 35 19.95 -32.02 14.48
N ALA A 36 19.94 -31.68 13.19
CA ALA A 36 19.77 -32.62 12.08
C ALA A 36 18.35 -33.07 11.76
N GLU A 37 17.64 -32.21 11.03
CA GLU A 37 16.66 -32.63 10.06
C GLU A 37 17.01 -32.00 8.70
N ASN A 38 17.32 -32.89 7.77
CA ASN A 38 17.70 -32.70 6.37
C ASN A 38 16.87 -31.59 5.66
N PRO A 39 17.46 -30.49 5.17
CA PRO A 39 16.75 -29.64 4.24
C PRO A 39 16.78 -30.33 2.88
N THR A 40 15.85 -31.27 2.66
CA THR A 40 15.33 -31.51 1.31
C THR A 40 14.52 -30.28 0.93
N ALA A 41 15.24 -29.18 0.72
CA ALA A 41 14.74 -27.95 0.16
C ALA A 41 14.52 -28.19 -1.34
N THR A 42 13.38 -28.78 -1.67
CA THR A 42 12.66 -28.37 -2.87
C THR A 42 11.61 -27.35 -2.45
N GLN A 43 12.10 -26.27 -1.84
CA GLN A 43 11.36 -25.01 -1.73
C GLN A 43 11.36 -24.35 -3.10
N GLN A 44 10.42 -24.75 -3.96
CA GLN A 44 10.02 -23.95 -5.11
C GLN A 44 8.50 -23.99 -5.24
N LYS A 45 7.79 -23.64 -4.15
CA LYS A 45 6.40 -23.20 -4.27
C LYS A 45 6.46 -21.74 -4.72
N ALA A 46 6.14 -21.54 -6.00
CA ALA A 46 6.09 -20.28 -6.71
C ALA A 46 5.54 -19.15 -5.83
N VAL A 47 6.40 -18.20 -5.47
CA VAL A 47 5.99 -16.93 -4.88
C VAL A 47 5.99 -15.89 -6.00
N LYS A 48 4.80 -15.32 -6.28
CA LYS A 48 4.53 -14.13 -7.13
C LYS A 48 4.20 -14.36 -8.62
N SER A 49 3.33 -15.30 -8.96
CA SER A 49 2.64 -15.30 -10.27
C SER A 49 1.13 -15.06 -10.20
N ASP A 50 0.47 -15.34 -9.06
CA ASP A 50 -0.98 -15.12 -8.92
C ASP A 50 -1.40 -13.65 -8.83
N SER A 51 -0.57 -12.76 -8.30
CA SER A 51 -0.99 -11.37 -8.07
C SER A 51 -1.26 -10.65 -9.38
N TYR A 52 -0.37 -10.79 -10.36
CA TYR A 52 -0.52 -10.13 -11.66
C TYR A 52 -1.69 -10.69 -12.47
N GLU A 53 -1.88 -12.02 -12.47
CA GLU A 53 -3.07 -12.64 -13.08
C GLU A 53 -4.35 -12.18 -12.38
N SER A 54 -4.36 -12.14 -11.05
CA SER A 54 -5.52 -11.67 -10.29
C SER A 54 -5.84 -10.19 -10.55
N ASP A 55 -4.83 -9.34 -10.75
CA ASP A 55 -5.01 -7.92 -11.00
C ASP A 55 -5.40 -7.66 -12.46
N TYR A 56 -4.89 -8.47 -13.39
CA TYR A 56 -5.36 -8.52 -14.78
C TYR A 56 -6.84 -8.92 -14.87
N ASP A 57 -7.23 -9.98 -14.16
CA ASP A 57 -8.61 -10.46 -14.14
C ASP A 57 -9.56 -9.43 -13.52
N LYS A 58 -9.18 -8.82 -12.39
CA LYS A 58 -9.94 -7.71 -11.79
C LYS A 58 -10.08 -6.54 -12.77
N ALA A 59 -9.00 -6.15 -13.43
CA ALA A 59 -9.00 -5.08 -14.40
C ALA A 59 -9.98 -5.37 -15.55
N LYS A 60 -9.92 -6.59 -16.10
CA LYS A 60 -10.81 -7.06 -17.17
C LYS A 60 -12.27 -7.13 -16.73
N GLN A 61 -12.54 -7.60 -15.51
CA GLN A 61 -13.88 -7.62 -14.91
C GLN A 61 -14.49 -6.22 -14.78
N MET A 62 -13.66 -5.20 -14.53
CA MET A 62 -14.07 -3.80 -14.44
C MET A 62 -14.15 -3.08 -15.81
N GLY A 63 -13.84 -3.76 -16.91
CA GLY A 63 -13.83 -3.16 -18.25
C GLY A 63 -12.54 -2.40 -18.61
N TYR A 64 -11.48 -2.56 -17.82
CA TYR A 64 -10.14 -2.16 -18.20
C TYR A 64 -9.53 -3.23 -19.13
N THR A 65 -8.50 -2.85 -19.87
CA THR A 65 -7.80 -3.76 -20.79
C THR A 65 -6.86 -4.73 -20.07
N GLY A 66 -6.53 -4.46 -18.80
CA GLY A 66 -5.62 -5.25 -17.99
C GLY A 66 -4.14 -5.03 -18.28
N GLU A 67 -3.81 -4.15 -19.24
CA GLU A 67 -2.41 -3.81 -19.50
C GLU A 67 -1.86 -2.86 -18.44
N ALA A 68 -0.61 -3.11 -18.05
CA ALA A 68 0.11 -2.22 -17.15
C ALA A 68 0.52 -0.94 -17.89
N CYS A 69 0.12 0.21 -17.35
CA CYS A 69 0.51 1.51 -17.85
C CYS A 69 2.05 1.64 -17.84
N PRO A 70 2.70 2.02 -18.95
CA PRO A 70 4.16 2.12 -19.01
C PRO A 70 4.71 3.27 -18.14
N GLU A 71 3.89 4.25 -17.81
CA GLU A 71 4.28 5.43 -17.03
C GLU A 71 4.26 5.17 -15.52
N CYS A 72 3.25 4.44 -15.03
CA CYS A 72 3.00 4.27 -13.59
C CYS A 72 2.76 2.82 -13.12
N GLY A 73 2.77 1.84 -14.02
CA GLY A 73 2.61 0.42 -13.70
C GLY A 73 1.20 -0.03 -13.29
N SER A 74 0.19 0.84 -13.41
CA SER A 74 -1.19 0.50 -13.04
C SER A 74 -1.92 -0.29 -14.14
N MET A 75 -2.74 -1.28 -13.78
CA MET A 75 -3.50 -2.12 -14.73
C MET A 75 -4.89 -1.57 -15.09
N THR A 76 -5.16 -0.33 -14.71
CA THR A 76 -6.44 0.38 -14.86
C THR A 76 -6.51 1.20 -16.15
N MET A 77 -6.09 0.61 -17.27
CA MET A 77 -6.09 1.28 -18.57
C MET A 77 -7.41 1.02 -19.32
N VAL A 78 -8.04 2.06 -19.86
CA VAL A 78 -9.34 2.00 -20.56
C VAL A 78 -9.15 2.37 -22.02
N ARG A 79 -9.80 1.62 -22.91
CA ARG A 79 -9.84 1.95 -24.33
C ARG A 79 -10.97 2.94 -24.64
N ASN A 80 -10.60 4.16 -25.02
CA ASN A 80 -11.50 5.24 -25.44
C ASN A 80 -11.35 5.46 -26.95
N GLY A 81 -11.93 4.55 -27.75
CA GLY A 81 -11.77 4.54 -29.21
C GLY A 81 -10.43 3.93 -29.64
N THR A 82 -9.65 4.66 -30.45
CA THR A 82 -8.27 4.29 -30.78
C THR A 82 -7.32 4.52 -29.60
N CYS A 83 -7.62 5.51 -28.75
CA CYS A 83 -6.81 5.87 -27.60
C CYS A 83 -6.97 4.90 -26.42
N MET A 84 -5.91 4.74 -25.64
CA MET A 84 -5.88 4.00 -24.39
C MET A 84 -5.52 4.97 -23.27
N LYS A 85 -6.29 5.01 -22.19
CA LYS A 85 -6.15 5.99 -21.11
C LYS A 85 -5.93 5.29 -19.78
N CYS A 86 -4.86 5.65 -19.06
CA CYS A 86 -4.69 5.22 -17.68
C CYS A 86 -5.56 6.08 -16.76
N ILE A 87 -6.37 5.43 -15.92
CA ILE A 87 -7.20 6.17 -14.94
C ILE A 87 -6.37 6.66 -13.75
N THR A 88 -5.26 5.97 -13.41
CA THR A 88 -4.43 6.33 -12.25
C THR A 88 -3.60 7.59 -12.49
N CYS A 89 -2.86 7.66 -13.62
CA CYS A 89 -1.97 8.79 -13.90
C CYS A 89 -2.49 9.73 -15.00
N GLY A 90 -3.56 9.37 -15.72
CA GLY A 90 -4.12 10.17 -16.80
C GLY A 90 -3.40 10.06 -18.14
N SER A 91 -2.32 9.27 -18.24
CA SER A 91 -1.57 9.09 -19.49
C SER A 91 -2.44 8.48 -20.59
N THR A 92 -2.27 8.96 -21.82
CA THR A 92 -2.98 8.43 -23.00
C THR A 92 -1.99 7.97 -24.06
N THR A 93 -2.28 6.83 -24.69
CA THR A 93 -1.45 6.24 -25.75
C THR A 93 -2.34 5.87 -26.94
N GLY A 94 -1.76 5.73 -28.14
CA GLY A 94 -2.48 5.20 -29.30
C GLY A 94 -3.51 6.15 -29.94
N CYS A 95 -3.41 7.46 -29.68
CA CYS A 95 -4.23 8.46 -30.37
C CYS A 95 -3.63 8.83 -31.73
N SER A 96 -3.96 8.07 -32.78
CA SER A 96 -3.71 8.40 -34.19
C SER A 96 -5.01 8.67 -34.93
#